data_AF-A0A847GS93-F1
#
_entry.id   AF-A0A847GS93-F1
#
_cell.length_a   1.000
_cell.length_b   1.000
_cell.length_c   1.000
_cell.angle_alpha   90.00
_cell.angle_beta   90.00
_cell.angle_gamma   90.00
#
_symmetry.space_group_name_H-M   'P 1'
#
loop_
_entity.id
_entity.type
_entity.pdbx_description
1 polymer ?
#
loop_
_entity_poly.entity_id
_entity_poly.type
_entity_poly.pdbx_seq_one_letter_code
_entity_poly.pdbx_strand_id
1 'polypeptide(L)' 'MNVTISAWHESETCTWCQKNAEAVTVTFDSGFLRDSSLCWKCLQQAVRVHHTQHGEPKKKPDGARATAS' A
#
# COMPACT_ATOMS: atom_id res chain seq x y z
N MET A 1 1.78 -9.95 5.01
CA MET A 1 2.38 -8.69 4.56
C MET A 1 3.02 -8.03 5.76
N ASN A 2 4.35 -7.89 5.75
CA ASN A 2 5.10 -7.23 6.81
C ASN A 2 5.77 -5.98 6.25
N VAL A 3 5.59 -4.85 6.94
CA VAL A 3 6.26 -3.59 6.61
C VAL A 3 7.19 -3.26 7.76
N THR A 4 8.47 -3.11 7.47
CA THR A 4 9.48 -2.69 8.46
C THR A 4 9.69 -1.20 8.35
N ILE A 5 9.62 -0.49 9.48
CA ILE A 5 9.98 0.92 9.59
C ILE A 5 11.40 0.98 10.16
N SER A 6 12.36 1.53 9.41
CA SER A 6 13.77 1.59 9.80
C SER A 6 14.18 2.93 10.40
N ALA A 7 13.54 4.02 9.98
CA ALA A 7 13.83 5.37 10.47
C ALA A 7 12.58 6.25 10.47
N TRP A 8 12.58 7.24 11.37
CA TRP A 8 11.59 8.32 11.41
C TRP A 8 12.30 9.64 11.13
N HIS A 9 11.63 10.51 10.36
CA HIS A 9 12.15 11.80 9.91
C HIS A 9 11.12 12.89 10.15
N GLU A 10 11.51 13.95 10.85
CA GLU A 10 10.65 15.11 11.13
C GLU A 10 10.20 15.84 9.86
N SER A 11 11.09 15.93 8.87
CA SER A 11 10.82 16.54 7.57
C SER A 11 11.68 15.89 6.49
N GLU A 12 11.06 15.06 5.66
CA GLU A 12 11.71 14.34 4.56
C GLU A 12 10.78 14.35 3.34
N THR A 13 11.34 14.21 2.14
CA THR A 13 10.54 14.17 0.92
C THR A 13 9.92 12.79 0.73
N CYS A 14 8.59 12.72 0.84
CA CYS A 14 7.86 11.49 0.59
C CYS A 14 8.04 11.03 -0.87
N THR A 15 8.55 9.82 -1.08
CA THR A 15 8.85 9.29 -2.42
C THR A 15 7.60 9.11 -3.27
N TRP A 16 6.43 8.94 -2.63
CA TRP A 16 5.16 8.74 -3.34
C TRP A 16 4.53 10.05 -3.79
N CYS A 17 4.29 10.99 -2.88
CA CYS A 17 3.58 12.23 -3.19
C CYS A 17 4.51 13.42 -3.48
N GLN A 18 5.82 13.24 -3.33
CA GLN A 18 6.87 14.24 -3.55
C GLN A 18 6.71 15.52 -2.71
N LYS A 19 5.99 15.44 -1.59
CA LYS A 19 5.83 16.53 -0.62
C LYS A 19 6.77 16.32 0.55
N ASN A 20 7.35 17.42 1.06
CA ASN A 20 8.04 17.42 2.34
C ASN A 20 7.02 17.36 3.48
N ALA A 21 7.19 16.38 4.36
CA ALA A 21 6.37 16.16 5.54
C ALA A 21 7.12 15.23 6.49
N GLU A 22 6.55 15.02 7.68
CA GLU A 22 6.97 13.92 8.54
C GLU A 22 6.81 12.59 7.77
N ALA A 23 7.88 11.80 7.74
CA ALA A 23 7.94 10.56 6.98
C ALA A 23 8.77 9.49 7.68
N VAL A 24 8.56 8.26 7.24
CA VAL A 24 9.25 7.08 7.75
C VAL A 24 9.89 6.33 6.60
N THR A 25 11.11 5.83 6.82
CA THR A 25 11.75 4.92 5.87
C THR A 25 11.15 3.53 6.06
N VAL A 26 10.58 2.98 4.98
CA VAL A 26 9.89 1.70 4.99
C VAL A 26 10.45 0.71 3.98
N THR A 27 10.45 -0.56 4.37
CA THR A 27 10.73 -1.68 3.48
C THR A 27 9.64 -2.73 3.59
N PHE A 28 9.09 -3.12 2.44
CA PHE A 28 8.04 -4.13 2.32
C PHE A 28 8.71 -5.48 2.03
N ASP A 29 8.34 -6.52 2.79
CA ASP A 29 8.93 -7.87 2.64
C ASP A 29 8.74 -8.47 1.25
N SER A 30 7.65 -8.08 0.57
CA SER A 30 7.35 -8.44 -0.82
C SER A 30 8.25 -7.79 -1.87
N GLY A 31 9.07 -6.80 -1.47
CA GLY A 31 9.89 -6.01 -2.38
C GLY A 31 9.14 -4.89 -3.10
N PHE A 32 7.87 -4.62 -2.75
CA PHE A 32 7.05 -3.55 -3.35
C PHE A 32 7.69 -2.17 -3.24
N LEU A 33 8.19 -1.83 -2.05
CA LEU A 33 9.02 -0.66 -1.79
C LEU A 33 10.20 -1.10 -0.92
N ARG A 34 11.38 -0.58 -1.24
CA ARG A 34 12.62 -0.88 -0.53
C ARG A 34 13.26 0.43 -0.11
N ASP A 35 13.56 0.55 1.18
CA ASP A 35 14.24 1.71 1.77
C ASP A 35 13.66 3.06 1.28
N SER A 36 12.33 3.16 1.29
CA SER A 36 11.61 4.30 0.71
C SER A 36 11.01 5.18 1.80
N SER A 37 11.19 6.50 1.71
CA SER A 37 10.63 7.47 2.66
C SER A 37 9.17 7.78 2.33
N LEU A 38 8.23 7.41 3.21
CA LEU A 38 6.80 7.69 3.02
C LEU A 38 6.23 8.51 4.15
N CYS A 39 5.42 9.52 3.82
CA CYS A 39 4.56 10.15 4.81
C CYS A 39 3.43 9.20 5.23
N TRP A 40 2.87 9.43 6.42
CA TRP A 40 1.88 8.52 7.02
C TRP A 40 0.68 8.21 6.11
N LYS A 41 0.17 9.23 5.42
CA LYS A 41 -0.96 9.08 4.47
C LYS A 41 -0.58 8.17 3.30
N CYS A 42 0.61 8.35 2.73
CA CYS A 42 1.09 7.54 1.61
C CYS A 42 1.43 6.12 2.05
N LEU A 43 1.95 5.91 3.26
CA LEU A 43 2.17 4.58 3.82
C LEU A 43 0.86 3.78 3.93
N GLN A 44 -0.21 4.39 4.44
CA GLN A 44 -1.52 3.72 4.49
C GLN A 44 -2.06 3.34 3.11
N GLN A 45 -1.87 4.20 2.10
CA GLN A 45 -2.25 3.91 0.72
C GLN A 45 -1.37 2.79 0.13
N ALA A 46 -0.06 2.82 0.38
CA ALA A 46 0.87 1.78 -0.03
C ALA A 46 0.42 0.40 0.46
N VAL A 47 0.03 0.31 1.74
CA VAL A 47 -0.48 -0.93 2.33
C VAL A 47 -1.76 -1.40 1.64
N ARG A 48 -2.71 -0.49 1.37
CA ARG A 48 -3.96 -0.83 0.67
C ARG A 48 -3.72 -1.30 -0.76
N VAL A 49 -2.86 -0.61 -1.52
CA VAL A 49 -2.52 -0.97 -2.90
C VAL A 49 -1.87 -2.35 -2.93
N HIS A 50 -0.89 -2.58 -2.06
CA HIS A 50 -0.24 -3.87 -1.95
C HIS A 50 -1.23 -4.99 -1.59
N HIS A 51 -2.10 -4.78 -0.60
CA HIS A 51 -3.15 -5.73 -0.26
C HIS A 51 -4.15 -5.99 -1.40
N THR A 52 -4.40 -5.01 -2.27
CA THR A 52 -5.32 -5.17 -3.40
C THR A 52 -4.66 -5.94 -4.55
N GLN A 53 -3.37 -5.72 -4.78
CA GLN A 53 -2.62 -6.39 -5.85
C GLN A 53 -2.23 -7.82 -5.49
N HIS A 54 -2.01 -8.10 -4.20
CA HIS A 54 -1.57 -9.41 -3.70
C HIS A 54 -2.64 -10.14 -2.87
N GLY A 55 -3.79 -9.52 -2.63
CA GLY A 55 -4.95 -10.16 -2.03
C GLY A 55 -5.66 -11.02 -3.08
N GLU A 56 -6.06 -12.23 -2.70
CA GLU A 56 -6.87 -13.10 -3.55
C GLU A 56 -8.03 -12.30 -4.15
N PRO A 57 -8.34 -12.47 -5.44
CA PRO A 57 -9.52 -11.85 -6.03
C PRO A 57 -10.71 -12.26 -5.17
N LYS A 58 -11.41 -11.29 -4.58
CA LYS A 58 -12.73 -11.54 -4.01
C LYS A 58 -13.55 -12.19 -5.12
N LYS A 59 -13.75 -13.51 -5.05
CA LYS A 59 -14.69 -14.21 -5.92
C LYS A 59 -15.98 -13.39 -5.87
N LYS A 60 -16.37 -12.77 -6.99
CA LYS A 60 -17.73 -12.26 -7.11
C LYS A 60 -18.64 -13.44 -6.77
N PRO A 61 -19.69 -13.28 -5.96
CA PRO A 61 -20.70 -14.31 -5.86
C PRO A 61 -21.27 -14.52 -7.27
N ASP A 62 -20.93 -15.66 -7.86
CA ASP A 62 -21.44 -16.14 -9.14
C ASP A 62 -22.91 -16.54 -8.89
N GLY A 63 -23.86 -15.69 -9.28
CA GLY A 63 -25.25 -15.99 -8.97
C GLY A 63 -26.25 -14.88 -9.31
N ALA A 64 -26.44 -14.58 -10.60
CA ALA A 64 -27.72 -14.10 -11.13
C ALA A 64 -27.72 -14.18 -12.66
N ARG A 65 -27.64 -15.40 -13.22
CA ARG A 65 -28.08 -15.65 -14.59
C ARG A 65 -29.61 -15.80 -14.54
N ALA A 66 -30.32 -14.68 -14.69
CA ALA A 66 -31.75 -14.69 -14.93
C ALA A 66 -32.00 -15.35 -16.30
N THR A 67 -32.56 -16.55 -16.29
CA THR A 67 -33.09 -17.22 -17.48
C THR A 67 -34.41 -16.56 -17.89
N ALA A 68 -34.52 -16.25 -19.18
CA ALA A 68 -35.74 -15.82 -19.83
C ALA A 68 -36.83 -16.90 -19.75
N SER A 69 -38.10 -16.46 -19.67
CA SER A 69 -39.29 -17.08 -20.26
C SER A 69 -40.40 -16.04 -20.34
#